data_AF-A0A9N8N2I3-F1
#
_entry.id   AF-A0A9N8N2I3-F1
#
_cell.length_a   1.000
_cell.length_b   1.000
_cell.length_c   1.000
_cell.angle_alpha   90.00
_cell.angle_beta   90.00
_cell.angle_gamma   90.00
#
_symmetry.space_group_name_H-M   'P 1'
#
loop_
_entity.id
_entity.type
_entity.pdbx_description
1 polymer ?
#
loop_
_entity_poly.entity_id
_entity_poly.type
_entity_poly.pdbx_seq_one_letter_code
_entity_poly.pdbx_strand_id
1 'polypeptide(L)' 'MRTTIALDDDLISKAQGYTGLEEKTALVREALKALIQREAAKRLANLGGSQPGIKGAPRRRQDVE' A
#
# COMPACT_ATOMS: atom_id res chain seq x y z
N MET A 1 -7.42 -7.37 17.44
CA MET A 1 -7.41 -8.84 17.64
C MET A 1 -6.00 -9.27 18.00
N ARG A 2 -5.83 -10.14 18.99
CA ARG A 2 -4.52 -10.76 19.32
C ARG A 2 -4.52 -12.18 18.74
N THR A 3 -3.47 -12.52 18.02
CA THR A 3 -3.34 -13.81 17.34
C THR A 3 -1.89 -14.27 17.42
N THR A 4 -1.68 -15.58 17.59
CA THR A 4 -0.36 -16.20 17.55
C THR A 4 -0.20 -16.88 16.20
N ILE A 5 0.88 -16.56 15.49
CA ILE A 5 1.21 -17.11 14.17
C ILE A 5 2.66 -17.59 14.19
N ALA A 6 2.93 -18.69 13.50
CA ALA A 6 4.29 -19.15 13.24
C ALA A 6 4.86 -18.38 12.04
N LEU A 7 6.08 -17.86 12.17
CA LEU A 7 6.77 -17.08 11.15
C LEU A 7 8.18 -17.64 10.99
N ASP A 8 8.70 -17.58 9.77
CA ASP A 8 10.09 -17.92 9.46
C ASP A 8 11.02 -16.80 9.97
N ASP A 9 11.95 -17.15 10.86
CA ASP A 9 12.87 -16.19 11.47
C ASP A 9 13.84 -15.59 10.45
N ASP A 10 14.27 -16.33 9.42
CA ASP A 10 15.15 -15.81 8.37
C ASP A 10 14.43 -14.75 7.53
N LEU A 11 13.14 -14.96 7.27
CA LEU A 11 12.31 -13.99 6.57
C LEU A 11 12.13 -12.71 7.39
N ILE A 12 11.91 -12.85 8.70
CA ILE A 12 11.81 -11.71 9.61
C ILE A 12 13.14 -10.96 9.63
N SER A 13 14.26 -11.62 9.88
CA SER A 13 15.57 -10.96 9.94
C SER A 13 15.91 -10.20 8.65
N LYS A 14 15.62 -10.78 7.48
CA LYS A 14 15.78 -10.08 6.20
C LYS A 14 14.91 -8.83 6.12
N ALA A 15 13.63 -8.96 6.44
CA ALA A 15 12.69 -7.85 6.38
C ALA A 15 13.05 -6.74 7.37
N GLN A 16 13.53 -7.07 8.58
CA GLN A 16 14.06 -6.10 9.54
C GLN A 16 15.30 -5.40 8.99
N GLY A 17 16.23 -6.14 8.37
CA GLY A 17 17.41 -5.56 7.74
C GLY A 17 17.09 -4.56 6.62
N TYR A 18 16.05 -4.83 5.82
CA TYR A 18 15.63 -3.92 4.76
C TYR A 18 14.79 -2.72 5.23
N THR A 19 13.96 -2.91 6.26
CA THR A 19 12.99 -1.90 6.70
C THR A 19 13.45 -1.09 7.92
N GLY A 20 14.43 -1.58 8.69
CA GLY A 20 14.84 -1.02 9.97
C GLY A 20 13.82 -1.24 11.10
N LEU A 21 12.74 -2.00 10.87
CA LEU A 21 11.69 -2.22 11.87
C LEU A 21 12.06 -3.35 12.83
N GLU A 22 12.45 -3.02 14.06
CA GLU A 22 12.85 -4.02 15.06
C GLU A 22 11.65 -4.74 15.71
N GLU A 23 10.49 -4.08 15.79
CA GLU A 23 9.31 -4.70 16.37
C GLU A 23 8.59 -5.62 15.38
N LYS A 24 8.50 -6.93 15.69
CA LYS A 24 7.79 -7.94 14.87
C LYS A 24 6.34 -7.51 14.55
N THR A 25 5.63 -6.91 15.51
CA THR A 25 4.27 -6.43 15.31
C THR A 25 4.17 -5.26 14.32
N ALA A 26 5.11 -4.32 14.37
CA ALA A 26 5.18 -3.22 13.43
C ALA A 26 5.51 -3.72 12.02
N LEU A 27 6.46 -4.65 11.92
CA LEU A 27 6.85 -5.29 10.67
C LEU A 27 5.67 -6.02 10.00
N VAL A 28 4.91 -6.81 10.76
CA VAL A 28 3.73 -7.52 10.23
C VAL A 28 2.65 -6.54 9.78
N ARG A 29 2.43 -5.45 10.53
CA ARG A 29 1.45 -4.42 10.15
C ARG A 29 1.85 -3.75 8.84
N GLU A 30 3.12 -3.38 8.67
CA GLU A 30 3.61 -2.78 7.44
C GLU A 30 3.60 -3.76 6.27
N ALA A 31 3.92 -5.04 6.49
CA ALA A 31 3.80 -6.08 5.46
C ALA A 31 2.37 -6.19 4.91
N LEU A 32 1.36 -6.15 5.77
CA LEU A 32 -0.05 -6.17 5.36
C LEU A 32 -0.44 -4.90 4.60
N LYS A 33 -0.01 -3.72 5.04
CA LYS A 33 -0.25 -2.47 4.32
C LYS A 33 0.38 -2.49 2.92
N ALA A 34 1.63 -2.93 2.82
CA ALA A 34 2.36 -3.03 1.56
C ALA A 34 1.64 -4.01 0.59
N LEU A 35 1.14 -5.13 1.10
CA LEU A 35 0.36 -6.09 0.31
C LEU A 35 -0.94 -5.45 -0.23
N ILE A 36 -1.68 -4.74 0.62
CA ILE A 36 -2.91 -4.03 0.24
C ILE A 36 -2.60 -2.98 -0.83
N GLN A 37 -1.57 -2.16 -0.63
CA GLN A 37 -1.16 -1.13 -1.57
C GLN A 37 -0.80 -1.73 -2.94
N ARG A 38 -0.05 -2.83 -2.97
CA ARG A 38 0.32 -3.53 -4.21
C ARG A 38 -0.90 -4.00 -4.99
N GLU A 39 -1.85 -4.64 -4.32
CA GLU A 39 -3.05 -5.16 -5.00
C GLU A 39 -4.03 -4.03 -5.39
N ALA A 40 -4.13 -2.97 -4.59
CA ALA A 40 -4.89 -1.78 -4.94
C ALA A 40 -4.32 -1.09 -6.19
N ALA A 41 -2.98 -0.95 -6.26
CA ALA A 41 -2.30 -0.37 -7.42
C ALA A 41 -2.58 -1.18 -8.70
N LYS A 42 -2.50 -2.53 -8.63
CA LYS A 42 -2.87 -3.40 -9.76
C LYS A 42 -4.31 -3.19 -10.21
N ARG A 43 -5.26 -3.11 -9.26
CA ARG A 43 -6.67 -2.86 -9.58
C ARG A 43 -6.86 -1.50 -10.26
N LEU A 44 -6.21 -0.45 -9.75
CA LEU A 44 -6.26 0.89 -10.36
C LEU A 44 -5.66 0.90 -11.77
N ALA A 45 -4.53 0.24 -11.99
CA ALA A 45 -3.91 0.12 -13.31
C ALA A 45 -4.88 -0.55 -14.32
N ASN A 46 -5.57 -1.61 -13.90
CA ASN A 46 -6.57 -2.30 -14.73
C ASN A 46 -7.81 -1.44 -15.04
N LEU A 47 -8.13 -0.45 -14.20
CA LEU A 47 -9.22 0.50 -14.47
C LEU A 47 -8.81 1.59 -15.47
N GLY A 48 -7.52 1.76 -15.78
CA GLY A 48 -7.06 2.71 -16.78
C GLY A 48 -7.74 2.48 -18.13
N GLY A 49 -8.30 3.54 -18.72
CA GLY A 49 -8.99 3.45 -20.01
C GLY A 49 -10.35 2.75 -19.99
N SER A 50 -10.83 2.25 -18.84
CA SER A 50 -12.16 1.64 -18.72
C SER A 50 -13.32 2.62 -18.92
N GLN A 51 -13.05 3.94 -18.83
CA GLN A 51 -14.02 5.01 -19.04
C GLN A 51 -13.48 6.05 -20.04
N PRO A 52 -13.42 5.74 -21.35
CA PRO A 52 -12.82 6.62 -22.37
C PRO A 52 -13.59 7.94 -22.58
N GLY A 53 -14.88 7.97 -22.25
CA GLY A 53 -15.74 9.16 -22.35
C GLY A 53 -15.90 9.96 -21.06
N ILE A 54 -15.13 9.66 -20.00
CA ILE A 54 -15.30 10.37 -18.72
C ILE A 54 -14.95 11.85 -18.87
N LYS A 55 -15.90 12.72 -18.52
CA LYS A 55 -15.64 14.16 -18.42
C LYS A 55 -14.99 14.43 -17.07
N GLY A 56 -13.77 14.96 -17.08
CA GLY A 56 -13.07 15.34 -15.86
C GLY A 56 -13.82 16.41 -15.06
N ALA A 57 -13.67 16.40 -13.73
CA ALA A 57 -14.24 17.43 -12.88
C ALA A 57 -13.71 18.83 -13.27
N PRO A 58 -14.51 19.90 -13.14
CA PRO A 58 -14.04 21.26 -13.43
C PRO A 58 -12.79 21.59 -12.60
N ARG A 59 -11.77 22.14 -13.26
CA ARG A 59 -10.55 22.57 -12.56
C ARG A 59 -10.86 23.81 -11.74
N ARG A 60 -10.67 23.76 -10.42
CA ARG A 60 -10.75 24.96 -9.57
C ARG A 60 -9.50 25.81 -9.83
N ARG A 61 -9.66 26.93 -10.54
CA ARG A 61 -8.64 28.00 -10.56
C ARG A 61 -8.87 28.85 -9.32
N GLN A 62 -7.80 29.14 -8.58
CA GLN A 62 -7.84 30.24 -7.62
C GLN A 62 -7.83 31.52 -8.46
N ASP A 63 -8.75 32.44 -8.17
CA ASP A 63 -8.73 33.76 -8.80
C ASP A 63 -7.42 34.43 -8.41
N VAL A 64 -6.64 34.83 -9.41
CA VAL A 64 -5.45 35.67 -9.19
C VAL A 64 -5.99 37.08 -9.06
N GLU A 65 -5.89 37.64 -7.85
CA GLU A 65 -6.23 39.03 -7.54
C GLU A 65 -5.28 40.01 -8.21
#